data_AF-A0A7X1H7K8-F1
#
_entry.id   AF-A0A7X1H7K8-F1
#
_cell.length_a   1.000
_cell.length_b   1.000
_cell.length_c   1.000
_cell.angle_alpha   90.00
_cell.angle_beta   90.00
_cell.angle_gamma   90.00
#
_symmetry.space_group_name_H-M   'P 1'
#
loop_
_entity.id
_entity.type
_entity.pdbx_description
1 polymer ?
#
loop_
_entity_poly.entity_id
_entity_poly.type
_entity_poly.pdbx_seq_one_letter_code
_entity_poly.pdbx_strand_id
1 'polypeptide(L)'
;MLNCELNLVAKLLLGWGHKSLILNFSFTVYPLPKIALCYIFYEADHEFPASVTCLYSNNARFFLPVDGLADGGEYTSKKILRVIE
;
A
#
# COMPACT_ATOMS: atom_id res chain seq x y z
N MET A 1 -2.55 8.30 -17.09
CA MET A 1 -3.62 8.33 -16.07
C MET A 1 -3.13 7.83 -14.71
N LEU A 2 -2.47 6.65 -14.59
CA LEU A 2 -1.96 6.10 -13.32
C LEU A 2 -1.07 7.03 -12.46
N ASN A 3 -0.22 7.86 -13.08
CA ASN A 3 0.67 8.77 -12.32
C ASN A 3 -0.09 9.88 -11.56
N CYS A 4 -1.32 10.21 -11.95
CA CYS A 4 -2.13 11.24 -11.28
C CYS A 4 -2.76 10.67 -10.00
N GLU A 5 -3.26 9.44 -10.05
CA GLU A 5 -3.93 8.79 -8.92
C GLU A 5 -2.96 8.31 -7.85
N LEU A 6 -1.78 7.81 -8.26
CA LEU A 6 -0.68 7.52 -7.35
C LEU A 6 -0.26 8.75 -6.53
N ASN A 7 -0.22 9.94 -7.15
CA ASN A 7 0.09 11.17 -6.45
C ASN A 7 -1.03 11.61 -5.50
N LEU A 8 -2.30 11.29 -5.81
CA LEU A 8 -3.44 11.61 -4.95
C LEU A 8 -3.44 10.72 -3.69
N VAL A 9 -3.25 9.41 -3.85
CA VAL A 9 -3.14 8.44 -2.75
C VAL A 9 -1.90 8.73 -1.90
N ALA A 10 -0.75 9.01 -2.53
CA ALA A 10 0.47 9.39 -1.83
C ALA A 10 0.29 10.70 -1.04
N LYS A 11 -0.35 11.74 -1.61
CA LYS A 11 -0.65 12.98 -0.88
C LYS A 11 -1.62 12.78 0.29
N LEU A 12 -2.68 12.00 0.11
CA LEU A 12 -3.73 11.81 1.10
C LEU A 12 -3.31 10.92 2.28
N LEU A 13 -2.35 10.00 2.04
CA LEU A 13 -1.88 9.05 3.06
C LEU A 13 -0.40 9.25 3.45
N LEU A 14 0.14 10.45 3.21
CA LEU A 14 1.53 10.85 3.53
C LEU A 14 2.58 9.90 2.93
N GLY A 15 2.26 9.29 1.80
CA GLY A 15 3.03 8.24 1.17
C GLY A 15 3.99 8.70 0.07
N TRP A 16 4.82 7.76 -0.39
CA TRP A 16 5.73 7.95 -1.53
C TRP A 16 5.61 6.74 -2.47
N GLY A 17 5.39 6.99 -3.77
CA GLY A 17 5.32 5.96 -4.80
C GLY A 17 6.66 5.76 -5.49
N HIS A 18 7.04 4.50 -5.73
CA HIS A 18 8.21 4.14 -6.52
C HIS A 18 7.80 3.17 -7.63
N LYS A 19 8.05 3.58 -8.88
CA LYS A 19 7.86 2.73 -10.05
C LYS A 19 9.16 2.00 -10.35
N SER A 20 9.13 0.67 -10.31
CA SER A 20 10.27 -0.16 -10.70
C SER A 20 10.02 -0.77 -12.07
N LEU A 21 11.09 -1.04 -12.82
CA LEU A 21 11.01 -1.65 -14.16
C LEU A 21 10.72 -3.15 -14.11
N ILE A 22 11.02 -3.80 -12.99
CA ILE A 22 10.84 -5.25 -12.78
C ILE A 22 9.58 -5.52 -11.95
N LEU A 23 9.16 -4.54 -11.14
CA LEU A 23 7.99 -4.60 -10.26
C LEU A 23 7.05 -3.47 -10.65
N ASN A 24 5.90 -3.81 -11.25
CA ASN A 24 5.02 -2.89 -11.99
C ASN A 24 4.86 -1.51 -11.34
N PHE A 25 4.50 -1.48 -10.05
CA PHE A 25 4.70 -0.32 -9.19
C PHE A 25 4.54 -0.69 -7.71
N SER A 26 5.08 0.16 -6.85
CA SER A 26 4.90 0.07 -5.41
C SER A 26 4.69 1.46 -4.81
N PHE A 27 4.01 1.54 -3.67
CA PHE A 27 3.97 2.76 -2.90
C PHE A 27 3.86 2.47 -1.41
N THR A 28 4.44 3.35 -0.60
CA THR A 28 4.38 3.27 0.86
C THR A 28 3.44 4.33 1.38
N VAL A 29 2.59 3.99 2.35
CA VAL A 29 1.70 4.91 3.07
C VAL A 29 1.91 4.79 4.57
N TYR A 30 1.56 5.87 5.29
CA TYR A 30 1.70 5.94 6.74
C TYR A 30 0.32 6.17 7.37
N PRO A 31 -0.47 5.09 7.60
CA PRO A 31 -1.79 5.23 8.22
C PRO A 31 -1.71 5.68 9.68
N LEU A 32 -0.58 5.44 10.36
CA LEU A 32 -0.28 5.88 11.71
C LEU A 32 1.17 6.40 11.77
N PRO A 33 1.52 7.31 12.70
CA PRO A 33 2.83 7.97 12.72
C PRO A 33 4.06 7.05 12.75
N LYS A 34 3.93 5.82 13.24
CA LYS A 34 5.03 4.84 13.37
C LYS A 34 4.78 3.53 12.61
N ILE A 35 3.69 3.45 11.84
CA ILE A 35 3.34 2.27 11.05
C ILE A 35 3.45 2.66 9.59
N ALA A 36 4.33 1.98 8.86
CA ALA A 36 4.45 2.12 7.42
C ALA A 36 3.92 0.86 6.74
N LEU A 37 3.09 1.05 5.71
CA LEU A 37 2.57 -0.02 4.85
C LEU A 37 3.08 0.18 3.44
N CYS A 38 3.77 -0.82 2.90
CA CYS A 38 4.20 -0.84 1.51
C CYS A 38 3.25 -1.74 0.71
N TYR A 39 2.62 -1.18 -0.31
CA TYR A 39 1.80 -1.92 -1.25
C TYR A 39 2.60 -2.17 -2.51
N ILE A 40 2.67 -3.44 -2.90
CA ILE A 40 3.35 -3.91 -4.09
C ILE A 40 2.30 -4.49 -5.03
N PHE A 41 2.21 -3.94 -6.24
CA PHE A 41 1.22 -4.36 -7.22
C PHE A 41 1.87 -5.20 -8.32
N TYR A 42 1.21 -6.32 -8.60
CA TYR A 42 1.55 -7.23 -9.69
C TYR A 42 0.43 -7.13 -10.74
N GLU A 43 0.82 -6.80 -11.96
CA GLU A 43 -0.07 -6.81 -13.10
C GLU A 43 -0.45 -8.25 -13.43
N ALA A 44 -1.62 -8.44 -14.05
CA ALA A 44 -2.04 -9.75 -14.51
C ALA A 44 -1.10 -10.26 -15.61
N ASP A 45 -0.80 -11.54 -15.59
CA ASP A 45 -0.09 -12.22 -16.67
C ASP A 45 -0.94 -13.39 -17.22
N HIS A 46 -0.35 -14.23 -18.06
CA HIS A 46 -1.05 -15.35 -18.70
C HIS A 46 -1.39 -16.50 -17.73
N GLU A 47 -0.77 -16.55 -16.56
CA GLU A 47 -0.88 -17.65 -15.60
C GLU A 47 -1.54 -17.20 -14.29
N PHE A 48 -1.42 -15.92 -13.93
CA PHE A 48 -1.88 -15.36 -12.66
C PHE A 48 -2.68 -14.06 -12.83
N PRO A 49 -3.76 -13.88 -12.04
CA PRO A 49 -4.49 -12.63 -12.00
C PRO A 49 -3.66 -11.52 -11.34
N ALA A 50 -4.05 -10.27 -11.58
CA ALA A 50 -3.48 -9.12 -10.90
C ALA A 50 -3.62 -9.29 -9.37
N SER A 51 -2.56 -8.99 -8.64
CA SER A 51 -2.51 -9.18 -7.20
C SER A 51 -1.76 -8.03 -6.52
N VAL A 52 -1.98 -7.90 -5.21
CA VAL A 52 -1.32 -6.90 -4.39
C VAL A 52 -0.83 -7.53 -3.10
N THR A 53 0.40 -7.20 -2.73
CA THR A 53 1.00 -7.60 -1.45
C THR A 53 1.15 -6.38 -0.57
N CYS A 54 0.60 -6.45 0.65
CA CYS A 54 0.79 -5.43 1.68
C CYS A 54 1.86 -5.89 2.68
N LEU A 55 2.92 -5.10 2.82
CA LEU A 55 4.03 -5.35 3.73
C LEU A 55 4.06 -4.29 4.84
N TYR A 56 4.33 -4.74 6.07
CA TYR A 56 4.54 -3.88 7.22
C TYR A 56 6.03 -3.59 7.39
N SER A 57 6.36 -2.39 7.87
CA SER A 57 7.73 -2.12 8.32
C SER A 57 8.16 -3.11 9.40
N ASN A 58 9.43 -3.53 9.38
CA ASN A 58 9.95 -4.55 10.29
C ASN A 58 9.76 -4.20 11.78
N ASN A 59 9.69 -2.89 12.10
CA ASN A 59 9.48 -2.37 13.45
C ASN A 59 7.99 -2.24 13.86
N ALA A 60 7.04 -2.55 12.98
CA ALA A 60 5.62 -2.29 13.23
C ALA A 60 5.08 -3.00 14.49
N ARG A 61 5.59 -4.21 14.77
CA ARG A 61 5.21 -5.01 15.95
C ARG A 61 5.61 -4.38 17.28
N PHE A 62 6.53 -3.40 17.30
CA PHE A 62 6.86 -2.66 18.52
C PHE A 62 5.81 -1.62 18.89
N PHE A 63 4.94 -1.23 17.95
CA PHE A 63 3.98 -0.15 18.13
C PHE A 63 2.53 -0.64 18.13
N LEU A 64 2.25 -1.81 17.56
CA LEU A 64 0.90 -2.36 17.49
C LEU A 64 0.94 -3.91 17.50
N PRO A 65 0.02 -4.58 18.22
CA PRO A 65 -0.11 -6.04 18.16
C PRO A 65 -0.55 -6.50 16.78
N VAL A 66 -0.37 -7.79 16.48
CA VAL A 66 -0.68 -8.39 15.16
C VAL A 66 -2.13 -8.15 14.76
N ASP A 67 -3.08 -8.26 15.71
CA ASP A 67 -4.50 -8.03 15.44
C ASP A 67 -4.76 -6.58 15.00
N GLY A 68 -4.18 -5.61 15.70
CA GLY A 68 -4.31 -4.21 15.32
C GLY A 68 -3.58 -3.88 14.01
N LEU A 69 -2.49 -4.58 13.70
CA LEU A 69 -1.82 -4.45 12.40
C LEU A 69 -2.74 -4.96 11.29
N ALA A 70 -3.37 -6.12 11.46
CA ALA A 70 -4.30 -6.68 10.49
C ALA A 70 -5.46 -5.71 10.20
N ASP A 71 -6.09 -5.17 11.24
CA ASP A 71 -7.14 -4.15 11.11
C ASP A 71 -6.61 -2.90 10.38
N GLY A 72 -5.42 -2.42 10.77
CA GLY A 72 -4.78 -1.27 10.17
C GLY A 72 -4.56 -1.44 8.66
N GLY A 73 -4.10 -2.61 8.23
CA GLY A 73 -3.94 -2.94 6.81
C GLY A 73 -5.27 -2.98 6.06
N GLU A 74 -6.30 -3.61 6.64
CA GLU A 74 -7.63 -3.71 6.02
C GLU A 74 -8.28 -2.32 5.86
N TYR A 75 -8.32 -1.53 6.94
CA TYR A 75 -8.91 -0.19 6.89
C TYR A 75 -8.18 0.74 5.92
N THR A 76 -6.84 0.63 5.87
CA THR A 76 -6.05 1.41 4.91
C THR A 76 -6.35 0.99 3.48
N SER A 77 -6.44 -0.32 3.21
CA SER A 77 -6.78 -0.86 1.89
C SER A 77 -8.17 -0.39 1.43
N LYS A 78 -9.19 -0.49 2.30
CA LYS A 78 -10.53 0.03 2.03
C LYS A 78 -10.54 1.52 1.75
N LYS A 79 -9.72 2.29 2.48
CA LYS A 79 -9.59 3.73 2.25
C LYS A 79 -8.93 4.05 0.91
N ILE A 80 -7.93 3.28 0.49
CA ILE A 80 -7.30 3.41 -0.83
C ILE A 80 -8.35 3.15 -1.92
N LEU A 81 -9.13 2.07 -1.81
CA LEU A 81 -10.20 1.77 -2.77
C LEU A 81 -11.21 2.91 -2.88
N ARG A 82 -11.69 3.45 -1.75
CA ARG A 82 -12.62 4.60 -1.71
C ARG A 82 -12.07 5.90 -2.30
N VAL A 83 -10.76 6.04 -2.44
CA VAL A 83 -10.13 7.23 -3.04
C VAL A 83 -10.00 7.08 -4.56
N ILE A 84 -9.98 5.84 -5.05
CA ILE A 84 -9.81 5.49 -6.47
C ILE A 84 -11.18 5.27 -7.15
N GLU A 85 -12.19 4.81 -6.40
CA GLU A 85 -13.61 4.80 -6.81
C GLU A 85 -14.24 6.19 -6.84
#